data_AF-A0A1Y1VQI2-F1
#
_entry.id   AF-A0A1Y1VQI2-F1
#
_cell.length_a   1.000
_cell.length_b   1.000
_cell.length_c   1.000
_cell.angle_alpha   90.00
_cell.angle_beta   90.00
_cell.angle_gamma   90.00
#
_symmetry.space_group_name_H-M   'P 1'
#
loop_
_entity.id
_entity.type
_entity.pdbx_description
1 polymer ?
#
loop_
_entity_poly.entity_id
_entity_poly.type
_entity_poly.pdbx_seq_one_letter_code
_entity_poly.pdbx_strand_id
1 'polypeptide(L)'
;MEKQFSLRIESDYSLLPEVVKSVLHTIFFHRIMTLITPVEVQLEYGIQYVKVNDFEIEEIINQKTQQFIELETFKLNKVAKEERIEVRFEKQNFLKNICWEQWNLDFSVKNIDDKQKILTNLEEVLIKISQYANKYKSHIPQLTSQEKNFPYEIVINCDGWNKKLRKMWSSPQLSNK
;
A
#
# COMPACT_ATOMS: atom_id res chain seq x y z
N MET A 1 -2.30 -20.65 7.00
CA MET A 1 -3.57 -20.12 6.46
C MET A 1 -3.34 -18.67 6.09
N GLU A 2 -3.77 -18.28 4.90
CA GLU A 2 -3.74 -16.88 4.45
C GLU A 2 -4.44 -15.97 5.47
N LYS A 3 -3.81 -14.85 5.80
CA LYS A 3 -4.41 -13.81 6.65
C LYS A 3 -4.80 -12.61 5.81
N GLN A 4 -6.03 -12.17 5.96
CA GLN A 4 -6.56 -11.01 5.25
C GLN A 4 -6.96 -9.94 6.25
N PHE A 5 -6.51 -8.72 6.02
CA PHE A 5 -6.87 -7.54 6.80
C PHE A 5 -7.56 -6.53 5.88
N SER A 6 -8.52 -5.80 6.42
CA SER A 6 -9.20 -4.71 5.71
C SER A 6 -9.18 -3.47 6.58
N LEU A 7 -8.78 -2.35 5.99
CA LEU A 7 -8.65 -1.06 6.66
C LEU A 7 -9.39 -0.01 5.82
N ARG A 8 -10.22 0.79 6.48
CA ARG A 8 -10.87 1.95 5.87
C ARG A 8 -10.05 3.20 6.16
N ILE A 9 -9.69 3.91 5.10
CA ILE A 9 -8.78 5.06 5.15
C ILE A 9 -9.51 6.25 4.55
N GLU A 10 -9.58 7.35 5.29
CA GLU A 10 -10.14 8.61 4.83
C GLU A 10 -9.00 9.55 4.41
N SER A 11 -9.22 10.30 3.33
CA SER A 11 -8.27 11.32 2.88
C SER A 11 -8.98 12.40 2.07
N ASP A 12 -8.32 13.54 1.90
CA ASP A 12 -8.57 14.48 0.81
C ASP A 12 -7.45 14.39 -0.24
N TYR A 13 -7.60 15.07 -1.38
CA TYR A 13 -6.60 15.05 -2.46
C TYR A 13 -5.28 15.72 -2.08
N SER A 14 -5.27 16.65 -1.13
CA SER A 14 -4.06 17.35 -0.69
C SER A 14 -3.17 16.48 0.19
N LEU A 15 -3.78 15.64 1.03
CA LEU A 15 -3.09 14.73 1.94
C LEU A 15 -2.89 13.32 1.35
N LEU A 16 -3.58 13.00 0.25
CA LEU A 16 -3.59 11.66 -0.33
C LEU A 16 -2.19 11.05 -0.54
N PRO A 17 -1.19 11.77 -1.09
CA PRO A 17 0.15 11.20 -1.27
C PRO A 17 0.78 10.76 0.05
N GLU A 18 0.65 11.55 1.11
CA GLU A 18 1.25 11.27 2.42
C GLU A 18 0.51 10.14 3.15
N VAL A 19 -0.82 10.14 3.07
CA VAL A 19 -1.68 9.09 3.63
C VAL A 19 -1.35 7.73 3.00
N VAL A 20 -1.27 7.65 1.67
CA VAL A 20 -0.93 6.39 0.98
C VAL A 20 0.47 5.91 1.37
N LYS A 21 1.48 6.79 1.31
CA LYS A 21 2.87 6.43 1.63
C LYS A 21 3.04 5.96 3.07
N SER A 22 2.47 6.69 4.04
CA SER A 22 2.60 6.34 5.46
C SER A 22 1.99 4.98 5.78
N VAL A 23 0.81 4.68 5.23
CA VAL A 23 0.16 3.38 5.36
C VAL A 23 1.01 2.26 4.76
N LEU A 24 1.47 2.43 3.51
CA LEU A 24 2.27 1.42 2.84
C LEU A 24 3.61 1.19 3.56
N HIS A 25 4.36 2.25 3.87
CA HIS A 25 5.63 2.12 4.59
C HIS A 25 5.48 1.45 5.95
N THR A 26 4.38 1.72 6.67
CA THR A 26 4.11 1.07 7.96
C THR A 26 3.85 -0.42 7.80
N ILE A 27 3.11 -0.85 6.77
CA ILE A 27 2.92 -2.28 6.46
C ILE A 27 4.26 -2.94 6.13
N PHE A 28 5.05 -2.32 5.24
CA PHE A 28 6.35 -2.84 4.82
C PHE A 28 7.34 -2.92 5.99
N PHE A 29 7.37 -1.91 6.87
CA PHE A 29 8.20 -1.94 8.08
C PHE A 29 7.95 -3.18 8.95
N HIS A 30 6.71 -3.66 9.00
CA HIS A 30 6.34 -4.85 9.77
C HIS A 30 6.52 -6.18 9.02
N ARG A 31 6.84 -6.16 7.73
CA ARG A 31 6.78 -7.34 6.84
C ARG A 31 8.01 -7.56 5.99
N ILE A 32 8.95 -6.64 6.02
CA ILE A 32 10.29 -6.84 5.47
C ILE A 32 11.14 -7.56 6.51
N MET A 33 11.65 -8.73 6.13
CA MET A 33 12.36 -9.63 7.04
C MET A 33 13.89 -9.46 7.00
N THR A 34 14.40 -8.59 6.14
CA THR A 34 15.81 -8.27 6.06
C THR A 34 16.24 -7.41 7.24
N LEU A 35 17.54 -7.43 7.55
CA LEU A 35 18.11 -6.43 8.45
C LEU A 35 17.96 -5.05 7.80
N ILE A 36 17.12 -4.23 8.41
CA ILE A 36 16.79 -2.88 7.95
C ILE A 36 17.03 -1.87 9.06
N THR A 37 17.49 -0.69 8.67
CA THR A 37 17.54 0.45 9.58
C THR A 37 16.17 1.15 9.54
N PRO A 38 15.48 1.31 10.67
CA PRO A 38 14.25 2.10 10.73
C PRO A 38 14.56 3.58 10.47
N VAL A 39 13.68 4.26 9.75
CA VAL A 39 13.71 5.72 9.58
C VAL A 39 12.39 6.28 10.07
N GLU A 40 12.46 7.15 11.07
CA GLU A 40 11.32 7.92 11.55
C GLU A 40 11.00 9.04 10.55
N VAL A 41 9.73 9.15 10.19
CA VAL A 41 9.21 10.21 9.32
C VAL A 41 8.15 10.97 10.09
N GLN A 42 8.30 12.29 10.14
CA GLN A 42 7.31 13.20 10.69
C GLN A 42 6.52 13.83 9.55
N LEU A 43 5.20 13.62 9.56
CA LEU A 43 4.27 14.31 8.69
C LEU A 43 3.84 15.64 9.32
N GLU A 44 3.11 16.45 8.54
CA GLU A 44 2.43 17.61 9.10
C GLU A 44 1.48 17.19 10.25
N TYR A 45 1.13 18.16 11.11
CA TYR A 45 0.17 17.97 12.21
C TYR A 45 0.59 16.94 13.28
N GLY A 46 1.87 16.56 13.32
CA GLY A 46 2.46 15.77 14.40
C GLY A 46 2.32 14.25 14.25
N ILE A 47 1.78 13.77 13.13
CA ILE A 47 1.73 12.32 12.85
C ILE A 47 3.14 11.82 12.53
N GLN A 48 3.48 10.65 13.09
CA GLN A 48 4.76 10.01 12.84
C GLN A 48 4.56 8.56 12.41
N TYR A 49 5.40 8.10 11.48
CA TYR A 49 5.46 6.70 11.10
C TYR A 49 6.91 6.28 10.86
N VAL A 50 7.14 4.97 10.83
CA VAL A 50 8.46 4.40 10.56
C VAL A 50 8.44 3.77 9.17
N LYS A 51 9.51 4.01 8.40
CA LYS A 51 9.72 3.36 7.11
C LYS A 51 11.00 2.54 7.08
N VAL A 52 11.03 1.62 6.12
CA VAL A 52 12.21 0.83 5.76
C VAL A 52 13.18 1.72 4.97
N ASN A 53 14.45 1.77 5.38
CA ASN A 53 15.51 2.41 4.60
C ASN A 53 15.98 1.51 3.44
N ASP A 54 15.11 1.32 2.44
CA ASP A 54 15.38 0.51 1.25
C ASP A 54 14.90 1.27 0.00
N PHE A 55 15.80 1.47 -0.95
CA PHE A 55 15.55 2.25 -2.15
C PHE A 55 14.50 1.61 -3.07
N GLU A 56 14.50 0.28 -3.21
CA GLU A 56 13.56 -0.41 -4.09
C GLU A 56 12.13 -0.30 -3.53
N ILE A 57 11.99 -0.42 -2.20
CA ILE A 57 10.70 -0.25 -1.51
C ILE A 57 10.20 1.20 -1.60
N GLU A 58 11.10 2.17 -1.42
CA GLU A 58 10.78 3.59 -1.58
C GLU A 58 10.30 3.88 -3.01
N GLU A 59 11.01 3.37 -4.02
CA GLU A 59 10.66 3.57 -5.42
C GLU A 59 9.29 2.95 -5.77
N ILE A 60 9.03 1.69 -5.40
CA ILE A 60 7.76 1.04 -5.70
C ILE A 60 6.59 1.72 -4.97
N ILE A 61 6.76 2.14 -3.72
CA ILE A 61 5.72 2.87 -2.97
C ILE A 61 5.44 4.22 -3.64
N ASN A 62 6.46 4.95 -4.06
CA ASN A 62 6.30 6.21 -4.77
C ASN A 62 5.57 6.04 -6.11
N GLN A 63 5.96 5.05 -6.90
CA GLN A 63 5.31 4.72 -8.17
C GLN A 63 3.83 4.35 -7.99
N LYS A 64 3.52 3.50 -7.00
CA LYS A 64 2.15 3.07 -6.71
C LYS A 64 1.29 4.19 -6.15
N THR A 65 1.88 5.06 -5.32
CA THR A 65 1.21 6.25 -4.81
C THR A 65 0.81 7.18 -5.96
N GLN A 66 1.74 7.47 -6.87
CA GLN A 66 1.47 8.31 -8.03
C GLN A 66 0.39 7.69 -8.94
N GLN A 67 0.51 6.38 -9.22
CA GLN A 67 -0.49 5.63 -9.98
C GLN A 67 -1.89 5.74 -9.36
N PHE A 68 -1.99 5.66 -8.03
CA PHE A 68 -3.26 5.79 -7.31
C PHE A 68 -3.84 7.20 -7.41
N ILE A 69 -3.02 8.23 -7.19
CA ILE A 69 -3.45 9.65 -7.27
C ILE A 69 -3.98 10.00 -8.66
N GLU A 70 -3.31 9.52 -9.72
CA GLU A 70 -3.75 9.75 -11.10
C GLU A 70 -5.13 9.14 -11.37
N LEU A 71 -5.40 7.96 -10.82
CA LEU A 71 -6.69 7.28 -10.94
C LEU A 71 -7.79 8.03 -10.19
N GLU A 72 -7.54 8.38 -8.93
CA GLU A 72 -8.46 9.17 -8.11
C GLU A 72 -8.77 10.55 -8.73
N THR A 73 -7.76 11.22 -9.29
CA THR A 73 -7.94 12.53 -9.95
C THR A 73 -8.76 12.42 -11.23
N PHE A 74 -8.49 11.39 -12.05
CA PHE A 74 -9.23 11.17 -13.29
C PHE A 74 -10.72 10.84 -13.03
N LYS A 75 -11.05 10.30 -11.84
CA LYS A 75 -12.40 9.99 -11.38
C LYS A 75 -13.24 11.17 -10.91
N LEU A 76 -12.65 12.32 -10.58
CA LEU A 76 -13.44 13.54 -10.27
C LEU A 76 -14.51 13.85 -11.34
N ASN A 77 -14.36 13.27 -12.54
CA ASN A 77 -15.25 13.44 -13.68
C ASN A 77 -16.30 12.31 -13.87
N LYS A 78 -16.36 11.23 -13.07
CA LYS A 78 -17.33 10.11 -13.20
C LYS A 78 -17.66 9.40 -11.88
N VAL A 79 -18.90 8.93 -11.74
CA VAL A 79 -19.37 8.09 -10.60
C VAL A 79 -18.64 6.75 -10.60
N ALA A 80 -17.58 6.62 -9.81
CA ALA A 80 -16.90 5.36 -9.56
C ALA A 80 -16.85 5.10 -8.04
N LYS A 81 -17.01 3.82 -7.66
CA LYS A 81 -16.93 3.36 -6.27
C LYS A 81 -15.50 3.44 -5.73
N GLU A 82 -15.42 3.38 -4.39
CA GLU A 82 -14.23 3.36 -3.52
C GLU A 82 -13.07 2.57 -4.17
N GLU A 83 -11.87 3.17 -4.19
CA GLU A 83 -10.67 2.50 -4.67
C GLU A 83 -9.98 1.72 -3.57
N ARG A 84 -9.40 0.58 -3.97
CA ARG A 84 -8.69 -0.29 -3.06
C ARG A 84 -7.24 -0.44 -3.49
N ILE A 85 -6.32 -0.24 -2.56
CA ILE A 85 -4.95 -0.76 -2.69
C ILE A 85 -4.90 -2.11 -1.98
N GLU A 86 -4.39 -3.13 -2.67
CA GLU A 86 -4.12 -4.45 -2.11
C GLU A 86 -2.61 -4.65 -2.01
N VAL A 87 -2.13 -4.97 -0.82
CA VAL A 87 -0.73 -5.38 -0.59
C VAL A 87 -0.74 -6.86 -0.26
N ARG A 88 -0.04 -7.68 -1.05
CA ARG A 88 0.07 -9.12 -0.86
C ARG A 88 1.50 -9.50 -0.55
N PHE A 89 1.67 -10.39 0.43
CA PHE A 89 2.93 -11.05 0.71
C PHE A 89 2.79 -12.53 0.39
N GLU A 90 3.75 -13.02 -0.38
CA GLU A 90 3.73 -14.37 -0.93
C GLU A 90 4.92 -15.18 -0.43
N LYS A 91 4.81 -16.48 -0.60
CA LYS A 91 5.92 -17.41 -0.47
C LYS A 91 6.05 -18.20 -1.75
N GLN A 92 7.27 -18.23 -2.30
CA GLN A 92 7.56 -19.04 -3.46
C GLN A 92 7.47 -20.51 -3.09
N ASN A 93 6.77 -21.28 -3.92
CA ASN A 93 6.70 -22.73 -3.83
C ASN A 93 7.03 -23.33 -5.20
N PHE A 94 7.31 -24.63 -5.26
CA PHE A 94 7.78 -25.32 -6.47
C PHE A 94 6.87 -25.13 -7.70
N LEU A 95 5.56 -24.95 -7.49
CA LEU A 95 4.56 -24.88 -8.56
C LEU A 95 3.96 -23.48 -8.76
N LYS A 96 3.81 -22.72 -7.67
CA LYS A 96 3.21 -21.38 -7.69
C LYS A 96 3.53 -20.63 -6.40
N ASN A 97 3.47 -19.31 -6.45
CA ASN A 97 3.48 -18.51 -5.25
C ASN A 97 2.17 -18.69 -4.48
N ILE A 98 2.29 -18.67 -3.14
CA ILE A 98 1.15 -18.76 -2.23
C ILE A 98 1.12 -17.48 -1.40
N CYS A 99 0.02 -16.73 -1.51
CA CYS A 99 -0.26 -15.59 -0.63
C CYS A 99 -0.43 -16.09 0.81
N TRP A 100 0.37 -15.56 1.73
CA TRP A 100 0.23 -15.87 3.16
C TRP A 100 -0.37 -14.69 3.93
N GLU A 101 -0.32 -13.47 3.37
CA GLU A 101 -0.95 -12.30 3.95
C GLU A 101 -1.39 -11.26 2.90
N GLN A 102 -2.58 -10.69 3.07
CA GLN A 102 -3.13 -9.64 2.24
C GLN A 102 -3.69 -8.49 3.08
N TRP A 103 -3.33 -7.25 2.73
CA TRP A 103 -3.90 -6.03 3.27
C TRP A 103 -4.77 -5.37 2.21
N ASN A 104 -6.04 -5.14 2.53
CA ASN A 104 -7.00 -4.41 1.69
C ASN A 104 -7.19 -3.02 2.29
N LEU A 105 -6.80 -2.01 1.53
CA LEU A 105 -6.78 -0.62 1.95
C LEU A 105 -7.87 0.11 1.16
N ASP A 106 -9.03 0.28 1.79
CA ASP A 106 -10.20 0.91 1.20
C ASP A 106 -10.14 2.42 1.42
N PHE A 107 -9.82 3.17 0.37
CA PHE A 107 -9.69 4.62 0.43
C PHE A 107 -11.02 5.32 0.14
N SER A 108 -11.38 6.26 1.00
CA SER A 108 -12.49 7.19 0.81
C SER A 108 -11.92 8.60 0.64
N VAL A 109 -11.63 8.96 -0.61
CA VAL A 109 -11.10 10.28 -0.96
C VAL A 109 -12.26 11.26 -1.17
N LYS A 110 -12.28 12.35 -0.41
CA LYS A 110 -13.34 13.37 -0.47
C LYS A 110 -12.73 14.76 -0.38
N ASN A 111 -13.36 15.73 -1.05
CA ASN A 111 -13.05 17.15 -0.82
C ASN A 111 -13.65 17.58 0.53
N ILE A 112 -12.99 17.21 1.62
CA ILE A 112 -13.37 17.51 3.00
C ILE A 112 -12.48 18.62 3.55
N ASP A 113 -13.08 19.61 4.22
CA ASP A 113 -12.36 20.67 4.95
C ASP A 113 -12.21 20.33 6.45
N ASP A 114 -12.18 19.05 6.77
CA ASP A 114 -11.97 18.50 8.11
C ASP A 114 -10.72 17.62 8.12
N LYS A 115 -9.57 18.31 8.02
CA LYS A 115 -8.25 17.68 8.09
C LYS A 115 -8.05 16.95 9.42
N GLN A 116 -8.59 17.44 10.52
CA GLN A 116 -8.42 16.81 11.84
C GLN A 116 -9.01 15.40 11.88
N LYS A 117 -10.18 15.20 11.27
CA LYS A 117 -10.80 13.88 11.15
C LYS A 117 -9.96 12.92 10.31
N ILE A 118 -9.42 13.39 9.18
CA ILE A 118 -8.52 12.61 8.31
C ILE A 118 -7.26 12.18 9.09
N LEU A 119 -6.64 13.11 9.82
CA LEU A 119 -5.43 12.87 10.59
C LEU A 119 -5.68 11.89 11.75
N THR A 120 -6.80 12.03 12.46
CA THR A 120 -7.21 11.09 13.51
C THR A 120 -7.44 9.69 12.92
N ASN A 121 -8.11 9.60 11.76
CA ASN A 121 -8.30 8.32 11.07
C ASN A 121 -6.95 7.70 10.65
N LEU A 122 -6.02 8.49 10.13
CA LEU A 122 -4.69 8.02 9.75
C LEU A 122 -3.95 7.45 10.96
N GLU A 123 -3.90 8.18 12.07
CA GLU A 123 -3.25 7.71 13.31
C GLU A 123 -3.83 6.36 13.77
N GLU A 124 -5.16 6.24 13.83
CA GLU A 124 -5.81 4.98 14.16
C GLU A 124 -5.44 3.84 13.21
N VAL A 125 -5.34 4.11 11.91
CA VAL A 125 -4.98 3.13 10.88
C VAL A 125 -3.54 2.65 11.09
N LEU A 126 -2.59 3.55 11.32
CA LEU A 126 -1.18 3.22 11.55
C LEU A 126 -1.01 2.36 12.82
N ILE A 127 -1.75 2.69 13.88
CA ILE A 127 -1.80 1.89 15.11
C ILE A 127 -2.40 0.50 14.83
N LYS A 128 -3.52 0.43 14.10
CA LYS A 128 -4.17 -0.85 13.74
C LYS A 128 -3.26 -1.76 12.93
N ILE A 129 -2.49 -1.21 11.99
CA ILE A 129 -1.49 -1.99 11.23
C ILE A 129 -0.49 -2.62 12.19
N SER A 130 0.08 -1.83 13.09
CA SER A 130 1.05 -2.30 14.08
C SER A 130 0.45 -3.37 15.01
N GLN A 131 -0.80 -3.18 15.44
CA GLN A 131 -1.52 -4.15 16.28
C GLN A 131 -1.77 -5.47 15.54
N TYR A 132 -2.27 -5.44 14.31
CA TYR A 132 -2.49 -6.65 13.51
C TYR A 132 -1.19 -7.35 13.18
N ALA A 133 -0.17 -6.59 12.77
CA ALA A 133 1.15 -7.11 12.49
C ALA A 133 1.76 -7.83 13.69
N ASN A 134 1.57 -7.29 14.89
CA ASN A 134 2.07 -7.86 16.14
C ASN A 134 1.25 -9.05 16.64
N LYS A 135 -0.08 -8.98 16.52
CA LYS A 135 -1.00 -10.04 16.96
C LYS A 135 -0.83 -11.31 16.13
N TYR A 136 -0.59 -11.16 14.83
CA TYR A 136 -0.47 -12.26 13.88
C TYR A 136 0.99 -12.38 13.41
N LYS A 137 1.93 -12.63 14.33
CA LYS A 137 3.32 -12.99 13.96
C LYS A 137 3.48 -14.47 13.67
N SER A 138 2.64 -15.31 14.28
CA SER A 138 2.78 -16.77 14.23
C SER A 138 2.37 -17.41 12.90
N HIS A 139 1.69 -16.69 12.00
CA HIS A 139 1.36 -17.20 10.66
C HIS A 139 2.42 -16.88 9.61
N ILE A 140 3.41 -16.04 9.94
CA ILE A 140 4.50 -15.70 9.03
C ILE A 140 5.25 -16.99 8.70
N PRO A 141 5.39 -17.35 7.42
CA PRO A 141 6.14 -18.55 7.04
C PRO A 141 7.61 -18.47 7.48
N GLN A 142 8.28 -19.61 7.53
CA GLN A 142 9.74 -19.63 7.69
C GLN A 142 10.42 -19.20 6.39
N LEU A 143 11.44 -18.35 6.47
CA LEU A 143 12.35 -18.09 5.35
C LEU A 143 13.32 -19.26 5.19
N THR A 144 13.66 -19.57 3.95
CA THR A 144 14.76 -20.48 3.62
C THR A 144 16.09 -19.72 3.61
N SER A 145 17.21 -20.42 3.75
CA SER A 145 18.56 -19.81 3.79
C SER A 145 18.94 -19.04 2.51
N GLN A 146 18.22 -19.23 1.41
CA GLN A 146 18.44 -18.57 0.12
C GLN A 146 17.56 -17.33 -0.06
N GLU A 147 16.48 -17.19 0.72
CA GLU A 147 15.53 -16.09 0.60
C GLU A 147 16.00 -14.90 1.44
N LYS A 148 16.30 -13.78 0.77
CA LYS A 148 16.55 -12.51 1.44
C LYS A 148 15.27 -11.97 2.09
N ASN A 149 14.13 -12.09 1.40
CA ASN A 149 12.82 -11.63 1.88
C ASN A 149 11.66 -12.34 1.17
N PHE A 150 10.44 -12.18 1.66
CA PHE A 150 9.23 -12.65 0.98
C PHE A 150 8.91 -11.81 -0.26
N PRO A 151 8.51 -12.42 -1.38
CA PRO A 151 7.92 -11.69 -2.50
C PRO A 151 6.67 -10.92 -2.07
N TYR A 152 6.43 -9.78 -2.71
CA TYR A 152 5.27 -8.95 -2.45
C TYR A 152 4.71 -8.32 -3.72
N GLU A 153 3.43 -7.97 -3.70
CA GLU A 153 2.75 -7.27 -4.80
C GLU A 153 1.88 -6.14 -4.24
N ILE A 154 1.91 -4.96 -4.89
CA ILE A 154 0.99 -3.85 -4.63
C ILE A 154 0.08 -3.68 -5.86
N VAL A 155 -1.21 -3.96 -5.68
CA VAL A 155 -2.24 -3.90 -6.72
C VAL A 155 -3.19 -2.76 -6.42
N ILE A 156 -3.50 -1.93 -7.42
CA ILE A 156 -4.55 -0.92 -7.31
C ILE A 156 -5.77 -1.46 -8.03
N ASN A 157 -6.85 -1.70 -7.28
CA ASN A 157 -8.09 -2.22 -7.78
C ASN A 157 -9.12 -1.12 -7.98
N CYS A 158 -9.53 -0.95 -9.23
CA CYS A 158 -10.67 -0.13 -9.61
C CYS A 158 -11.72 -1.00 -10.31
N ASP A 159 -12.92 -1.11 -9.72
CA ASP A 159 -14.01 -1.88 -10.32
C ASP A 159 -14.39 -1.28 -11.69
N GLY A 160 -14.30 -2.10 -12.75
CA GLY A 160 -14.67 -1.76 -14.13
C GLY A 160 -13.57 -1.12 -15.00
N TRP A 161 -12.56 -0.49 -14.42
CA TRP A 161 -11.49 0.22 -15.16
C TRP A 161 -10.19 -0.58 -15.35
N ASN A 162 -9.97 -1.61 -14.53
CA ASN A 162 -8.81 -2.51 -14.60
C ASN A 162 -8.54 -3.10 -16.00
N LYS A 163 -9.58 -3.31 -16.84
CA LYS A 163 -9.39 -3.82 -18.22
C LYS A 163 -8.88 -2.77 -19.20
N LYS A 164 -9.24 -1.49 -19.03
CA LYS A 164 -8.89 -0.41 -19.96
C LYS A 164 -7.53 0.21 -19.61
N LEU A 165 -7.24 0.37 -18.31
CA LEU A 165 -5.96 0.89 -17.83
C LEU A 165 -4.81 -0.10 -18.00
N ARG A 166 -5.02 -1.40 -17.74
CA ARG A 166 -4.03 -2.43 -18.10
C ARG A 166 -3.67 -2.33 -19.59
N LYS A 167 -4.64 -2.16 -20.49
CA LYS A 167 -4.34 -1.94 -21.92
C LYS A 167 -3.55 -0.65 -22.19
N MET A 168 -3.87 0.43 -21.48
CA MET A 168 -3.25 1.74 -21.67
C MET A 168 -1.77 1.76 -21.21
N TRP A 169 -1.46 1.08 -20.10
CA TRP A 169 -0.13 1.07 -19.50
C TRP A 169 0.73 -0.15 -19.87
N SER A 170 0.14 -1.21 -20.43
CA SER A 170 0.89 -2.33 -21.03
C SER A 170 1.33 -2.06 -22.47
N SER A 171 1.01 -0.89 -23.04
CA SER A 171 1.46 -0.52 -24.38
C SER A 171 2.91 -0.02 -24.29
N PRO A 172 3.90 -0.72 -24.88
CA PRO A 172 5.25 -0.17 -24.99
C PRO A 172 5.16 1.11 -25.81
N GLN A 173 5.74 2.19 -25.30
CA GLN A 173 5.97 3.41 -26.09
C GLN A 173 6.76 2.99 -27.33
N LEU A 174 6.11 2.98 -28.49
CA LEU A 174 6.77 2.73 -29.77
C LEU A 174 7.87 3.79 -29.91
N SER A 175 9.11 3.31 -29.99
CA SER A 175 10.29 4.14 -30.20
C SER A 175 10.10 4.94 -31.48
N ASN A 176 10.10 6.26 -31.38
CA ASN A 176 10.17 7.12 -32.55
C ASN A 176 11.47 6.82 -33.31
N LYS A 177 11.32 6.35 -34.55
CA LYS A 177 12.29 6.48 -35.63
C LYS A 177 11.63 7.29 -36.73
#